data_AF-A0A963F6K9-F1
#
_entry.id   AF-A0A963F6K9-F1
#
_cell.length_a   1.000
_cell.length_b   1.000
_cell.length_c   1.000
_cell.angle_alpha   90.00
_cell.angle_beta   90.00
_cell.angle_gamma   90.00
#
_symmetry.space_group_name_H-M   'P 1'
#
loop_
_entity.id
_entity.type
_entity.pdbx_description
1 polymer ?
#
loop_
_entity_poly.entity_id
_entity_poly.type
_entity_poly.pdbx_seq_one_letter_code
_entity_poly.pdbx_strand_id
1 'polypeptide(L)'
;HEMGMEVALDFAINCSPDHPYVEAHPDWFFKRPDGTIKYAENPPKKYQDIYPLNFHCADREALWQEMKSIIEFWIQHGVRIFRVDNPHTKPVAFWEWMIGAIQDDYPDVQFLAEAFTHPKMMRVLAKAGFTQSYTYFTWRNFKWDLTEYMQELTQGPMREYFRGNLFANTPDILPTILQEGGRPAFEMRLVLAATLSSVYGIYSGYELCENAALPGKEEYLDSEKYECKVWDWERKGNIKPLVARLNRIRKENPALHEYDNLEFYKADNENVLIYGKCSADKQNIIIVAVNLDPFQGHNSYVYVPVERFGIPLNETFQVHDLLTDERHLWKGEKNYVNLEPGKQFANVFRVRRWLKRENDFDYFSM
;
A
#
# COMPACT_ATOMS: atom_id res chain seq x y z
N HIS A 1 -10.61 4.05 -18.91
CA HIS A 1 -9.86 5.30 -19.12
C HIS A 1 -10.70 6.56 -18.99
N GLU A 2 -11.94 6.64 -19.50
CA GLU A 2 -12.77 7.88 -19.43
C GLU A 2 -12.98 8.43 -18.00
N MET A 3 -13.06 7.56 -17.00
CA MET A 3 -13.14 7.95 -15.57
C MET A 3 -11.80 8.32 -14.94
N GLY A 4 -10.72 8.42 -15.72
CA GLY A 4 -9.36 8.64 -15.20
C GLY A 4 -8.79 7.44 -14.42
N MET A 5 -9.34 6.25 -14.63
CA MET A 5 -8.88 5.00 -14.02
C MET A 5 -8.13 4.15 -15.05
N GLU A 6 -7.00 3.59 -14.62
CA GLU A 6 -6.19 2.59 -15.31
C GLU A 6 -6.57 1.18 -14.82
N VAL A 7 -6.35 0.17 -15.68
CA VAL A 7 -6.59 -1.23 -15.34
C VAL A 7 -5.27 -1.91 -15.01
N ALA A 8 -5.21 -2.54 -13.84
CA ALA A 8 -4.15 -3.47 -13.49
C ALA A 8 -4.68 -4.90 -13.57
N LEU A 9 -4.04 -5.76 -14.36
CA LEU A 9 -4.42 -7.17 -14.43
C LEU A 9 -3.57 -8.03 -13.51
N ASP A 10 -4.18 -9.05 -12.94
CA ASP A 10 -3.46 -10.11 -12.26
C ASP A 10 -2.72 -10.98 -13.31
N PHE A 11 -1.44 -11.24 -13.07
CA PHE A 11 -0.64 -12.14 -13.88
C PHE A 11 -0.15 -13.31 -13.02
N ALA A 12 -0.93 -14.38 -13.03
CA ALA A 12 -0.66 -15.61 -12.31
C ALA A 12 -0.09 -16.68 -13.24
N ILE A 13 1.20 -16.99 -13.08
CA ILE A 13 1.85 -18.05 -13.87
C ILE A 13 1.64 -19.40 -13.19
N ASN A 14 0.48 -19.98 -13.47
CA ASN A 14 0.07 -21.34 -13.14
C ASN A 14 -1.04 -21.77 -14.12
N CYS A 15 -1.43 -23.04 -14.08
CA CYS A 15 -2.48 -23.56 -14.95
C CYS A 15 -3.44 -24.44 -14.16
N SER A 16 -4.75 -24.38 -14.45
CA SER A 16 -5.67 -25.42 -14.00
C SER A 16 -5.39 -26.75 -14.74
N PRO A 17 -5.85 -27.91 -14.23
CA PRO A 17 -5.65 -29.20 -14.88
C PRO A 17 -6.20 -29.31 -16.31
N ASP A 18 -7.19 -28.49 -16.64
CA ASP A 18 -7.86 -28.40 -17.94
C ASP A 18 -7.29 -27.29 -18.85
N HIS A 19 -6.25 -26.57 -18.41
CA HIS A 19 -5.61 -25.55 -19.23
C HIS A 19 -4.99 -26.18 -20.49
N PRO A 20 -5.13 -25.56 -21.69
CA PRO A 20 -4.62 -26.12 -22.96
C PRO A 20 -3.13 -26.49 -22.95
N TYR A 21 -2.30 -25.75 -22.22
CA TYR A 21 -0.87 -26.06 -22.07
C TYR A 21 -0.61 -27.43 -21.44
N VAL A 22 -1.50 -27.96 -20.60
CA VAL A 22 -1.31 -29.28 -19.98
C VAL A 22 -1.23 -30.38 -21.04
N GLU A 23 -2.03 -30.26 -22.11
CA GLU A 23 -2.00 -31.17 -23.26
C GLU A 23 -0.97 -30.75 -24.32
N ALA A 24 -0.92 -29.45 -24.66
CA ALA A 24 -0.10 -28.94 -25.76
C ALA A 24 1.40 -28.84 -25.42
N HIS A 25 1.73 -28.55 -24.16
CA HIS A 25 3.10 -28.34 -23.68
C HIS A 25 3.39 -29.15 -22.40
N PRO A 26 3.30 -30.50 -22.47
CA PRO A 26 3.44 -31.35 -21.30
C PRO A 26 4.80 -31.21 -20.59
N ASP A 27 5.86 -30.81 -21.30
CA ASP A 27 7.21 -30.64 -20.77
C ASP A 27 7.36 -29.35 -19.93
N TRP A 28 6.41 -28.42 -20.03
CA TRP A 28 6.36 -27.23 -19.19
C TRP A 28 5.88 -27.52 -17.77
N PHE A 29 5.64 -28.79 -17.40
CA PHE A 29 5.18 -29.18 -16.07
C PHE A 29 6.09 -30.24 -15.45
N PHE A 30 6.13 -30.29 -14.11
CA PHE A 30 6.81 -31.37 -13.40
C PHE A 30 5.96 -32.64 -13.38
N LYS A 31 6.34 -33.63 -14.19
CA LYS A 31 5.73 -34.97 -14.16
C LYS A 31 6.41 -35.86 -13.13
N ARG A 32 5.60 -36.49 -12.28
CA ARG A 32 6.02 -37.57 -11.39
C ARG A 32 6.29 -38.85 -12.19
N PRO A 33 6.99 -39.84 -11.61
CA PRO A 33 7.26 -41.12 -12.27
C PRO A 33 5.99 -41.89 -12.70
N ASP A 34 4.86 -41.64 -12.06
CA ASP A 34 3.55 -42.22 -12.41
C ASP A 34 2.80 -41.44 -13.52
N GLY A 35 3.43 -40.39 -14.06
CA GLY A 35 2.86 -39.52 -15.10
C GLY A 35 1.99 -38.38 -14.57
N THR A 36 1.68 -38.34 -13.27
CA THR A 36 0.85 -37.28 -12.68
C THR A 36 1.62 -35.98 -12.48
N ILE A 37 0.93 -34.84 -12.48
CA ILE A 37 1.50 -33.53 -12.14
C ILE A 37 1.11 -33.19 -10.70
N LYS A 38 2.10 -32.80 -9.88
CA LYS A 38 1.83 -32.36 -8.50
C LYS A 38 1.21 -30.96 -8.54
N TYR A 39 0.12 -30.77 -7.78
CA TYR A 39 -0.49 -29.47 -7.56
C TYR A 39 0.45 -28.48 -6.86
N ALA A 40 0.19 -27.17 -7.01
CA ALA A 40 1.05 -26.13 -6.45
C ALA A 40 0.92 -26.01 -4.93
N GLU A 41 2.01 -25.65 -4.25
CA GLU A 41 2.03 -25.43 -2.80
C GLU A 41 2.81 -24.16 -2.49
N ASN A 42 2.32 -23.38 -1.53
CA ASN A 42 3.07 -22.31 -0.87
C ASN A 42 2.94 -22.53 0.65
N PRO A 43 3.76 -23.42 1.25
CA PRO A 43 3.52 -23.91 2.60
C PRO A 43 3.24 -22.80 3.62
N PRO A 44 2.19 -22.94 4.46
CA PRO A 44 1.36 -24.13 4.63
C PRO A 44 0.19 -24.26 3.63
N LYS A 45 0.00 -23.31 2.70
CA LYS A 45 -1.10 -23.32 1.71
C LYS A 45 -0.88 -24.38 0.63
N LYS A 46 -1.97 -25.02 0.21
CA LYS A 46 -2.02 -26.03 -0.85
C LYS A 46 -3.08 -25.61 -1.86
N TYR A 47 -2.74 -25.63 -3.14
CA TYR A 47 -3.62 -25.22 -4.23
C TYR A 47 -3.84 -26.42 -5.14
N GLN A 48 -4.82 -27.25 -4.79
CA GLN A 48 -5.07 -28.54 -5.44
C GLN A 48 -5.63 -28.42 -6.87
N ASP A 49 -6.14 -27.24 -7.17
CA ASP A 49 -6.80 -26.81 -8.40
C ASP A 49 -5.84 -26.23 -9.45
N ILE A 50 -4.55 -26.10 -9.15
CA ILE A 50 -3.55 -25.53 -10.07
C ILE A 50 -2.24 -26.32 -10.13
N TYR A 51 -1.58 -26.27 -11.28
CA TYR A 51 -0.28 -26.84 -11.58
C TYR A 51 0.79 -25.75 -11.76
N PRO A 52 1.98 -25.89 -11.15
CA PRO A 52 3.09 -24.98 -11.36
C PRO A 52 3.83 -25.30 -12.67
N LEU A 53 4.30 -24.26 -13.37
CA LEU A 53 5.16 -24.41 -14.55
C LEU A 53 6.60 -24.73 -14.15
N ASN A 54 7.25 -25.57 -14.96
CA ASN A 54 8.66 -25.95 -14.86
C ASN A 54 9.53 -25.03 -15.72
N PHE A 55 10.05 -23.98 -15.11
CA PHE A 55 10.98 -23.02 -15.74
C PHE A 55 12.38 -23.60 -16.04
N HIS A 56 12.63 -24.85 -15.69
CA HIS A 56 13.89 -25.55 -15.92
C HIS A 56 13.74 -26.68 -16.96
N CYS A 57 12.64 -26.74 -17.69
CA CYS A 57 12.45 -27.68 -18.79
C CYS A 57 13.40 -27.40 -19.97
N ALA A 58 13.52 -28.37 -20.88
CA ALA A 58 14.32 -28.22 -22.09
C ALA A 58 13.79 -27.08 -22.99
N ASP A 59 12.47 -26.88 -22.99
CA ASP A 59 11.77 -25.88 -23.81
C ASP A 59 11.57 -24.53 -23.09
N ARG A 60 12.44 -24.21 -22.12
CA ARG A 60 12.31 -23.01 -21.28
C ARG A 60 12.27 -21.70 -22.06
N GLU A 61 12.96 -21.62 -23.20
CA GLU A 61 13.01 -20.40 -24.01
C GLU A 61 11.64 -20.11 -24.64
N ALA A 62 10.97 -21.14 -25.18
CA ALA A 62 9.62 -21.01 -25.69
C ALA A 62 8.63 -20.64 -24.58
N LEU A 63 8.75 -21.26 -23.40
CA LEU A 63 7.95 -20.89 -22.22
C LEU A 63 8.12 -19.40 -21.87
N TRP A 64 9.35 -18.89 -21.83
CA TRP A 64 9.62 -17.48 -21.50
C TRP A 64 9.03 -16.54 -22.54
N GLN A 65 9.19 -16.85 -23.83
CA GLN A 65 8.60 -16.08 -24.92
C GLN A 65 7.07 -16.10 -24.87
N GLU A 66 6.46 -17.23 -24.51
CA GLU A 66 5.02 -17.31 -24.36
C GLU A 66 4.50 -16.47 -23.20
N MET A 67 5.19 -16.46 -22.06
CA MET A 67 4.80 -15.58 -20.95
C MET A 67 4.91 -14.10 -21.35
N LYS A 68 5.93 -13.72 -22.13
CA LYS A 68 6.06 -12.37 -22.70
C LYS A 68 4.90 -12.06 -23.67
N SER A 69 4.56 -13.00 -24.56
CA SER A 69 3.52 -12.81 -25.58
C SER A 69 2.15 -12.50 -24.95
N ILE A 70 1.82 -13.14 -23.83
CA ILE A 70 0.58 -12.91 -23.06
C ILE A 70 0.55 -11.47 -22.51
N ILE A 71 1.66 -10.98 -21.97
CA ILE A 71 1.76 -9.60 -21.47
C ILE A 71 1.61 -8.60 -22.62
N GLU A 72 2.32 -8.81 -23.73
CA GLU A 72 2.23 -7.97 -24.93
C GLU A 72 0.81 -7.92 -25.50
N PHE A 73 0.11 -9.06 -25.51
CA PHE A 73 -1.29 -9.11 -25.90
C PHE A 73 -2.14 -8.15 -25.06
N TRP A 74 -2.02 -8.17 -23.73
CA TRP A 74 -2.80 -7.26 -22.87
C TRP A 74 -2.36 -5.80 -22.96
N ILE A 75 -1.08 -5.54 -23.23
CA ILE A 75 -0.57 -4.21 -23.54
C ILE A 75 -1.25 -3.65 -24.79
N GLN A 76 -1.44 -4.45 -25.84
CA GLN A 76 -2.16 -4.03 -27.04
C GLN A 76 -3.63 -3.68 -26.76
N HIS A 77 -4.20 -4.22 -25.68
CA HIS A 77 -5.56 -3.90 -25.20
C HIS A 77 -5.60 -2.77 -24.17
N GLY A 78 -4.49 -2.05 -23.98
CA GLY A 78 -4.42 -0.85 -23.14
C GLY A 78 -4.09 -1.10 -21.67
N VAL A 79 -3.80 -2.34 -21.27
CA VAL A 79 -3.31 -2.64 -19.91
C VAL A 79 -1.86 -2.18 -19.80
N ARG A 80 -1.53 -1.46 -18.72
CA ARG A 80 -0.16 -0.98 -18.45
C ARG A 80 0.39 -1.40 -17.10
N ILE A 81 -0.43 -2.03 -16.26
CA ILE A 81 -0.03 -2.43 -14.92
C ILE A 81 -0.34 -3.91 -14.76
N PHE A 82 0.63 -4.68 -14.27
CA PHE A 82 0.48 -6.10 -13.98
C PHE A 82 0.79 -6.37 -12.51
N ARG A 83 -0.21 -6.84 -11.75
CA ARG A 83 -0.01 -7.39 -10.40
C ARG A 83 0.39 -8.85 -10.58
N VAL A 84 1.66 -9.15 -10.30
CA VAL A 84 2.22 -10.48 -10.52
C VAL A 84 2.06 -11.32 -9.27
N ASP A 85 1.40 -12.46 -9.42
CA ASP A 85 1.13 -13.40 -8.33
C ASP A 85 2.37 -14.19 -7.94
N ASN A 86 2.71 -14.17 -6.65
CA ASN A 86 3.77 -14.98 -6.05
C ASN A 86 5.06 -15.08 -6.89
N PRO A 87 5.68 -13.98 -7.37
CA PRO A 87 6.83 -14.03 -8.28
C PRO A 87 8.05 -14.73 -7.68
N HIS A 88 8.14 -14.78 -6.35
CA HIS A 88 9.18 -15.49 -5.61
C HIS A 88 9.17 -17.01 -5.79
N THR A 89 8.11 -17.56 -6.39
CA THR A 89 8.01 -19.00 -6.75
C THR A 89 8.57 -19.31 -8.15
N LYS A 90 8.95 -18.27 -8.91
CA LYS A 90 9.51 -18.37 -10.27
C LYS A 90 10.96 -17.87 -10.26
N PRO A 91 11.82 -18.27 -11.21
CA PRO A 91 13.21 -17.84 -11.23
C PRO A 91 13.36 -16.31 -11.34
N VAL A 92 14.24 -15.72 -10.55
CA VAL A 92 14.54 -14.27 -10.62
C VAL A 92 15.03 -13.86 -12.00
N ALA A 93 15.88 -14.68 -12.62
CA ALA A 93 16.42 -14.41 -13.96
C ALA A 93 15.32 -14.33 -15.04
N PHE A 94 14.22 -15.06 -14.87
CA PHE A 94 13.07 -14.93 -15.77
C PHE A 94 12.43 -13.56 -15.64
N TRP A 95 12.21 -13.08 -14.42
CA TRP A 95 11.63 -11.75 -14.20
C TRP A 95 12.54 -10.63 -14.69
N GLU A 96 13.84 -10.71 -14.41
CA GLU A 96 14.82 -9.73 -14.89
C GLU A 96 14.80 -9.62 -16.42
N TRP A 97 14.80 -10.77 -17.12
CA TRP A 97 14.67 -10.79 -18.57
C TRP A 97 13.33 -10.27 -19.06
N MET A 98 12.21 -10.77 -18.52
CA MET A 98 10.87 -10.46 -19.02
C MET A 98 10.51 -8.99 -18.81
N ILE A 99 10.82 -8.44 -17.63
CA ILE A 99 10.55 -7.03 -17.31
C ILE A 99 11.38 -6.12 -18.23
N GLY A 100 12.68 -6.39 -18.37
CA GLY A 100 13.55 -5.64 -19.28
C GLY A 100 13.04 -5.70 -20.73
N ALA A 101 12.74 -6.90 -21.22
CA ALA A 101 12.29 -7.09 -22.60
C ALA A 101 10.92 -6.44 -22.89
N ILE A 102 10.03 -6.33 -21.90
CA ILE A 102 8.77 -5.57 -22.06
C ILE A 102 9.02 -4.07 -22.01
N GLN A 103 9.84 -3.59 -21.07
CA GLN A 103 10.08 -2.16 -20.88
C GLN A 103 10.99 -1.53 -21.94
N ASP A 104 11.78 -2.34 -22.66
CA ASP A 104 12.50 -1.90 -23.87
C ASP A 104 11.54 -1.39 -24.95
N ASP A 105 10.39 -2.05 -25.12
CA ASP A 105 9.37 -1.68 -26.11
C ASP A 105 8.25 -0.80 -25.51
N TYR A 106 7.96 -0.95 -24.21
CA TYR A 106 6.86 -0.30 -23.48
C TYR A 106 7.32 0.24 -22.11
N PRO A 107 8.09 1.33 -22.07
CA PRO A 107 8.76 1.82 -20.85
C PRO A 107 7.81 2.35 -19.77
N ASP A 108 6.53 2.58 -20.10
CA ASP A 108 5.48 2.99 -19.17
C ASP A 108 4.84 1.82 -18.40
N VAL A 109 5.10 0.56 -18.81
CA VAL A 109 4.51 -0.62 -18.17
C VAL A 109 5.11 -0.86 -16.78
N GLN A 110 4.23 -1.10 -15.81
CA GLN A 110 4.57 -1.31 -14.41
C GLN A 110 4.26 -2.73 -13.95
N PHE A 111 5.14 -3.25 -13.08
CA PHE A 111 4.97 -4.56 -12.45
C PHE A 111 4.92 -4.42 -10.93
N LEU A 112 3.88 -4.96 -10.31
CA LEU A 112 3.71 -5.05 -8.85
C LEU A 112 3.99 -6.49 -8.40
N ALA A 113 5.04 -6.69 -7.60
CA ALA A 113 5.37 -8.00 -7.03
C ALA A 113 4.53 -8.30 -5.79
N GLU A 114 3.65 -9.31 -5.86
CA GLU A 114 3.01 -9.88 -4.68
C GLU A 114 3.89 -10.96 -4.03
N ALA A 115 4.91 -10.51 -3.29
CA ALA A 115 5.90 -11.40 -2.68
C ALA A 115 5.92 -11.30 -1.16
N PHE A 116 5.04 -12.05 -0.49
CA PHE A 116 5.10 -12.26 0.97
C PHE A 116 6.08 -13.39 1.33
N THR A 117 7.37 -13.13 1.16
CA THR A 117 8.45 -14.10 1.36
C THR A 117 9.56 -13.49 2.24
N HIS A 118 10.71 -14.13 2.39
CA HIS A 118 11.83 -13.58 3.15
C HIS A 118 12.34 -12.23 2.58
N PRO A 119 12.83 -11.30 3.42
CA PRO A 119 13.22 -9.96 2.99
C PRO A 119 14.28 -9.94 1.87
N LYS A 120 15.22 -10.89 1.89
CA LYS A 120 16.26 -11.01 0.86
C LYS A 120 15.67 -11.22 -0.53
N MET A 121 14.67 -12.09 -0.66
CA MET A 121 14.03 -12.36 -1.96
C MET A 121 13.19 -11.17 -2.42
N MET A 122 12.43 -10.53 -1.52
CA MET A 122 11.67 -9.30 -1.85
C MET A 122 12.59 -8.21 -2.41
N ARG A 123 13.75 -7.98 -1.78
CA ARG A 123 14.74 -7.00 -2.25
C ARG A 123 15.34 -7.38 -3.60
N VAL A 124 15.59 -8.67 -3.84
CA VAL A 124 16.13 -9.15 -5.12
C VAL A 124 15.12 -8.97 -6.25
N LEU A 125 13.84 -9.26 -6.02
CA LEU A 125 12.79 -9.04 -7.03
C LEU A 125 12.66 -7.55 -7.39
N ALA A 126 12.65 -6.65 -6.40
CA ALA A 126 12.63 -5.22 -6.67
C ALA A 126 13.86 -4.77 -7.51
N LYS A 127 15.05 -5.28 -7.20
CA LYS A 127 16.27 -5.02 -7.98
C LYS A 127 16.25 -5.62 -9.39
N ALA A 128 15.53 -6.72 -9.58
CA ALA A 128 15.36 -7.36 -10.88
C ALA A 128 14.43 -6.55 -11.82
N GLY A 129 13.79 -5.49 -11.35
CA GLY A 129 13.02 -4.57 -12.19
C GLY A 129 11.56 -4.36 -11.78
N PHE A 130 11.06 -5.06 -10.77
CA PHE A 130 9.69 -4.85 -10.29
C PHE A 130 9.49 -3.40 -9.83
N THR A 131 8.56 -2.69 -10.48
CA THR A 131 8.29 -1.27 -10.23
C THR A 131 7.82 -1.01 -8.81
N GLN A 132 6.94 -1.89 -8.32
CA GLN A 132 6.33 -1.84 -6.99
C GLN A 132 6.41 -3.20 -6.30
N SER A 133 6.27 -3.20 -4.98
CA SER A 133 6.28 -4.43 -4.17
C SER A 133 5.23 -4.36 -3.07
N TYR A 134 4.52 -5.47 -2.85
CA TYR A 134 3.81 -5.67 -1.60
C TYR A 134 4.78 -5.65 -0.41
N THR A 135 4.24 -5.40 0.78
CA THR A 135 5.02 -5.16 2.00
C THR A 135 4.48 -5.95 3.18
N TYR A 136 5.18 -5.96 4.30
CA TYR A 136 4.69 -6.54 5.55
C TYR A 136 3.76 -5.62 6.34
N PHE A 137 3.24 -4.56 5.72
CA PHE A 137 2.46 -3.52 6.39
C PHE A 137 1.31 -4.10 7.22
N THR A 138 0.56 -5.07 6.71
CA THR A 138 -0.55 -5.74 7.40
C THR A 138 -0.17 -6.36 8.74
N TRP A 139 1.09 -6.77 8.90
CA TRP A 139 1.65 -7.36 10.13
C TRP A 139 2.53 -6.38 10.92
N ARG A 140 2.39 -5.08 10.70
CA ARG A 140 3.01 -4.00 11.50
C ARG A 140 1.90 -3.14 12.06
N ASN A 141 1.67 -3.22 13.36
CA ASN A 141 0.52 -2.60 14.02
C ASN A 141 0.90 -1.70 15.19
N PHE A 142 2.07 -1.91 15.78
CA PHE A 142 2.53 -1.13 16.93
C PHE A 142 3.41 0.04 16.48
N LYS A 143 3.53 1.08 17.32
CA LYS A 143 4.32 2.27 16.99
C LYS A 143 5.76 1.94 16.60
N TRP A 144 6.41 1.05 17.36
CA TRP A 144 7.79 0.67 17.12
C TRP A 144 7.97 -0.10 15.81
N ASP A 145 7.09 -1.06 15.52
CA ASP A 145 7.21 -1.94 14.34
C ASP A 145 6.89 -1.18 13.04
N LEU A 146 5.93 -0.25 13.07
CA LEU A 146 5.59 0.64 11.97
C LEU A 146 6.75 1.61 11.72
N THR A 147 7.31 2.20 12.77
CA THR A 147 8.42 3.14 12.65
C THR A 147 9.66 2.45 12.04
N GLU A 148 10.07 1.32 12.62
CA GLU A 148 11.24 0.56 12.14
C GLU A 148 11.05 0.11 10.69
N TYR A 149 9.89 -0.48 10.37
CA TYR A 149 9.65 -1.00 9.04
C TYR A 149 9.58 0.10 7.98
N MET A 150 8.90 1.21 8.28
CA MET A 150 8.84 2.32 7.33
C MET A 150 10.20 3.01 7.16
N GLN A 151 11.01 3.13 8.23
CA GLN A 151 12.39 3.62 8.12
C GLN A 151 13.26 2.70 7.26
N GLU A 152 13.13 1.38 7.39
CA GLU A 152 13.81 0.42 6.51
C GLU A 152 13.49 0.71 5.04
N LEU A 153 12.20 0.91 4.72
CA LEU A 153 11.73 1.11 3.36
C LEU A 153 12.12 2.48 2.77
N THR A 154 12.01 3.56 3.55
CA THR A 154 12.09 4.94 3.00
C THR A 154 13.41 5.64 3.31
N GLN A 155 14.15 5.23 4.34
CA GLN A 155 15.38 5.90 4.78
C GLN A 155 16.63 5.05 4.55
N GLY A 156 16.48 3.73 4.36
CA GLY A 156 17.59 2.84 4.01
C GLY A 156 17.92 2.82 2.51
N PRO A 157 18.89 1.99 2.09
CA PRO A 157 19.20 1.77 0.67
C PRO A 157 18.02 1.26 -0.16
N MET A 158 16.97 0.72 0.50
CA MET A 158 15.77 0.22 -0.17
C MET A 158 15.02 1.30 -0.94
N ARG A 159 15.07 2.57 -0.51
CA ARG A 159 14.38 3.67 -1.21
C ARG A 159 14.78 3.82 -2.68
N GLU A 160 15.99 3.41 -3.03
CA GLU A 160 16.55 3.54 -4.39
C GLU A 160 15.93 2.54 -5.38
N TYR A 161 15.36 1.45 -4.90
CA TYR A 161 14.89 0.34 -5.76
C TYR A 161 13.56 -0.29 -5.35
N PHE A 162 13.06 -0.04 -4.14
CA PHE A 162 11.87 -0.69 -3.59
C PHE A 162 10.77 0.34 -3.32
N ARG A 163 9.63 0.22 -4.01
CA ARG A 163 8.45 1.07 -3.81
C ARG A 163 7.33 0.25 -3.18
N GLY A 164 7.11 0.44 -1.89
CA GLY A 164 6.12 -0.31 -1.12
C GLY A 164 4.68 0.10 -1.41
N ASN A 165 3.90 -0.80 -2.01
CA ASN A 165 2.46 -0.67 -2.17
C ASN A 165 1.76 -1.19 -0.90
N LEU A 166 1.18 -0.26 -0.13
CA LEU A 166 0.58 -0.57 1.17
C LEU A 166 -0.90 -0.95 1.01
N PHE A 167 -1.15 -2.20 0.65
CA PHE A 167 -2.51 -2.75 0.74
C PHE A 167 -2.91 -2.91 2.21
N ALA A 168 -4.05 -2.33 2.61
CA ALA A 168 -4.56 -2.45 3.98
C ALA A 168 -5.21 -3.81 4.26
N ASN A 169 -5.74 -4.45 3.22
CA ASN A 169 -6.23 -5.83 3.17
C ASN A 169 -6.01 -6.39 1.76
N THR A 170 -6.09 -7.71 1.60
CA THR A 170 -6.13 -8.39 0.30
C THR A 170 -7.16 -9.53 0.36
N PRO A 171 -7.56 -10.15 -0.76
CA PRO A 171 -8.46 -11.31 -0.72
C PRO A 171 -7.98 -12.47 0.17
N ASP A 172 -6.67 -12.57 0.40
CA ASP A 172 -6.01 -13.59 1.22
C ASP A 172 -5.64 -13.13 2.63
N ILE A 173 -5.73 -11.82 2.91
CA ILE A 173 -5.23 -11.21 4.14
C ILE A 173 -6.27 -10.22 4.68
N LEU A 174 -7.02 -10.68 5.67
CA LEU A 174 -7.77 -9.92 6.66
C LEU A 174 -6.95 -9.92 7.97
N PRO A 175 -6.13 -8.88 8.23
CA PRO A 175 -5.27 -8.85 9.41
C PRO A 175 -6.06 -8.92 10.72
N THR A 176 -5.52 -9.56 11.75
CA THR A 176 -6.18 -9.72 13.06
C THR A 176 -6.68 -8.40 13.66
N ILE A 177 -5.93 -7.31 13.49
CA ILE A 177 -6.35 -5.98 13.98
C ILE A 177 -7.68 -5.51 13.36
N LEU A 178 -7.96 -5.88 12.10
CA LEU A 178 -9.23 -5.55 11.44
C LEU A 178 -10.36 -6.48 11.91
N GLN A 179 -10.04 -7.74 12.23
CA GLN A 179 -11.00 -8.71 12.77
C GLN A 179 -11.55 -8.23 14.12
N GLU A 180 -10.65 -7.78 15.00
CA GLU A 180 -10.98 -7.46 16.40
C GLU A 180 -11.32 -5.98 16.64
N GLY A 181 -10.64 -5.06 15.94
CA GLY A 181 -10.74 -3.62 16.20
C GLY A 181 -11.95 -2.93 15.58
N GLY A 182 -12.77 -3.67 14.82
CA GLY A 182 -13.98 -3.16 14.18
C GLY A 182 -13.72 -1.95 13.26
N ARG A 183 -14.75 -1.15 13.01
CA ARG A 183 -14.67 0.04 12.13
C ARG A 183 -13.49 0.98 12.47
N PRO A 184 -13.18 1.33 13.73
CA PRO A 184 -12.04 2.20 14.04
C PRO A 184 -10.70 1.65 13.53
N ALA A 185 -10.49 0.33 13.53
CA ALA A 185 -9.28 -0.24 12.96
C ALA A 185 -9.21 -0.06 11.43
N PHE A 186 -10.33 -0.19 10.70
CA PHE A 186 -10.35 0.12 9.26
C PHE A 186 -10.02 1.58 8.99
N GLU A 187 -10.61 2.50 9.75
CA GLU A 187 -10.35 3.93 9.61
C GLU A 187 -8.86 4.25 9.87
N MET A 188 -8.30 3.72 10.96
CA MET A 188 -6.89 3.87 11.33
C MET A 188 -5.94 3.29 10.26
N ARG A 189 -6.15 2.03 9.84
CA ARG A 189 -5.30 1.35 8.86
C ARG A 189 -5.35 2.04 7.50
N LEU A 190 -6.51 2.59 7.11
CA LEU A 190 -6.67 3.37 5.89
C LEU A 190 -5.85 4.66 5.92
N VAL A 191 -5.92 5.43 7.01
CA VAL A 191 -5.10 6.64 7.18
C VAL A 191 -3.61 6.31 7.10
N LEU A 192 -3.16 5.27 7.81
CA LEU A 192 -1.77 4.82 7.79
C LEU A 192 -1.33 4.45 6.37
N ALA A 193 -2.05 3.56 5.68
CA ALA A 193 -1.71 3.14 4.32
C ALA A 193 -1.65 4.33 3.35
N ALA A 194 -2.66 5.20 3.41
CA ALA A 194 -2.82 6.35 2.51
C ALA A 194 -1.82 7.49 2.75
N THR A 195 -1.12 7.54 3.89
CA THR A 195 -0.23 8.67 4.21
C THR A 195 1.22 8.27 4.49
N LEU A 196 1.50 7.00 4.81
CA LEU A 196 2.86 6.48 4.97
C LEU A 196 3.57 6.23 3.62
N SER A 197 2.82 5.85 2.57
CA SER A 197 3.40 5.56 1.24
C SER A 197 2.84 6.46 0.14
N SER A 198 3.62 6.58 -0.94
CA SER A 198 3.20 7.20 -2.20
C SER A 198 2.16 6.36 -2.94
N VAL A 199 2.05 5.07 -2.67
CA VAL A 199 1.06 4.15 -3.26
C VAL A 199 0.47 3.21 -2.20
N TYR A 200 -0.85 3.01 -2.25
CA TYR A 200 -1.59 2.17 -1.33
C TYR A 200 -2.77 1.50 -2.04
N GLY A 201 -3.36 0.48 -1.41
CA GLY A 201 -4.51 -0.23 -1.95
C GLY A 201 -5.48 -0.70 -0.87
N ILE A 202 -6.71 -0.99 -1.30
CA ILE A 202 -7.72 -1.70 -0.52
C ILE A 202 -8.40 -2.70 -1.45
N TYR A 203 -8.85 -3.82 -0.89
CA TYR A 203 -9.68 -4.81 -1.57
C TYR A 203 -11.15 -4.60 -1.21
N SER A 204 -12.04 -4.71 -2.20
CA SER A 204 -13.47 -4.42 -2.11
C SER A 204 -14.13 -5.10 -0.91
N GLY A 205 -14.92 -4.32 -0.16
CA GLY A 205 -15.50 -4.74 1.11
C GLY A 205 -14.78 -4.12 2.32
N TYR A 206 -13.56 -3.63 2.12
CA TYR A 206 -12.85 -2.82 3.13
C TYR A 206 -13.66 -1.58 3.53
N GLU A 207 -14.28 -0.92 2.56
CA GLU A 207 -15.10 0.28 2.78
C GLU A 207 -16.34 -0.02 3.63
N LEU A 208 -16.78 -1.27 3.64
CA LEU A 208 -17.91 -1.73 4.44
C LEU A 208 -17.47 -2.25 5.81
N CYS A 209 -16.16 -2.24 6.10
CA CYS A 209 -15.55 -2.81 7.29
C CYS A 209 -15.84 -4.31 7.47
N GLU A 210 -15.83 -5.07 6.36
CA GLU A 210 -15.98 -6.53 6.40
C GLU A 210 -14.84 -7.17 7.18
N ASN A 211 -15.17 -7.79 8.32
CA ASN A 211 -14.20 -8.30 9.27
C ASN A 211 -14.46 -9.74 9.75
N ALA A 212 -15.41 -10.44 9.14
CA ALA A 212 -15.66 -11.84 9.44
C ALA A 212 -14.52 -12.69 8.85
N ALA A 213 -13.76 -13.34 9.73
CA ALA A 213 -12.65 -14.22 9.36
C ALA A 213 -12.98 -15.70 9.62
N LEU A 214 -12.30 -16.58 8.91
CA LEU A 214 -12.21 -17.98 9.35
C LEU A 214 -11.49 -18.03 10.71
N PRO A 215 -12.03 -18.73 11.72
CA PRO A 215 -11.46 -18.74 13.07
C PRO A 215 -9.97 -19.10 13.09
N GLY A 216 -9.16 -18.22 13.69
CA GLY A 216 -7.71 -18.40 13.83
C GLY A 216 -6.92 -18.24 12.52
N LYS A 217 -7.52 -17.68 11.47
CA LYS A 217 -6.87 -17.43 10.17
C LYS A 217 -7.04 -15.96 9.76
N GLU A 218 -6.21 -15.54 8.80
CA GLU A 218 -6.33 -14.23 8.13
C GLU A 218 -7.18 -14.31 6.85
N GLU A 219 -7.86 -15.42 6.60
CA GLU A 219 -8.74 -15.59 5.43
C GLU A 219 -10.15 -15.09 5.78
N TYR A 220 -10.79 -14.38 4.84
CA TYR A 220 -12.18 -13.96 4.97
C TYR A 220 -13.13 -15.17 5.09
N LEU A 221 -14.14 -15.04 5.96
CA LEU A 221 -15.29 -15.95 5.99
C LEU A 221 -16.08 -15.80 4.69
N ASP A 222 -16.46 -16.93 4.09
CA ASP A 222 -17.17 -16.99 2.81
C ASP A 222 -16.42 -16.17 1.73
N SER A 223 -15.14 -16.46 1.51
CA SER A 223 -14.28 -15.62 0.66
C SER A 223 -14.80 -15.49 -0.79
N GLU A 224 -14.80 -14.27 -1.33
CA GLU A 224 -15.19 -13.98 -2.72
C GLU A 224 -14.34 -14.72 -3.77
N LYS A 225 -13.17 -15.25 -3.35
CA LYS A 225 -12.36 -16.16 -4.18
C LYS A 225 -13.11 -17.43 -4.59
N TYR A 226 -14.14 -17.83 -3.84
CA TYR A 226 -14.88 -19.08 -4.04
C TYR A 226 -16.39 -18.89 -4.21
N GLU A 227 -16.89 -17.66 -4.08
CA GLU A 227 -18.30 -17.34 -4.26
C GLU A 227 -18.50 -15.91 -4.78
N CYS A 228 -19.58 -15.69 -5.54
CA CYS A 228 -19.95 -14.35 -5.96
C CYS A 228 -20.50 -13.55 -4.77
N LYS A 229 -19.91 -12.40 -4.47
CA LYS A 229 -20.44 -11.47 -3.47
C LYS A 229 -21.05 -10.24 -4.11
N VAL A 230 -22.24 -9.87 -3.62
CA VAL A 230 -22.94 -8.65 -4.02
C VAL A 230 -23.12 -7.79 -2.79
N TRP A 231 -22.48 -6.63 -2.79
CA TRP A 231 -22.43 -5.75 -1.63
C TRP A 231 -23.53 -4.68 -1.66
N ASP A 232 -24.15 -4.44 -0.49
CA ASP A 232 -24.89 -3.19 -0.26
C ASP A 232 -23.89 -2.06 0.03
N TRP A 233 -23.51 -1.33 -1.03
CA TRP A 233 -22.55 -0.25 -0.93
C TRP A 233 -23.03 0.92 -0.07
N GLU A 234 -24.33 1.07 0.18
CA GLU A 234 -24.90 2.12 1.02
C GLU A 234 -25.15 1.67 2.46
N ARG A 235 -24.71 0.46 2.83
CA ARG A 235 -24.85 -0.08 4.18
C ARG A 235 -24.37 0.94 5.22
N LYS A 236 -25.22 1.21 6.21
CA LYS A 236 -24.94 2.16 7.28
C LYS A 236 -23.64 1.78 7.98
N GLY A 237 -22.77 2.75 8.16
CA GLY A 237 -21.48 2.56 8.82
C GLY A 237 -20.30 2.37 7.86
N ASN A 238 -20.52 2.37 6.54
CA ASN A 238 -19.43 2.37 5.57
C ASN A 238 -18.51 3.61 5.71
N ILE A 239 -17.27 3.44 5.28
CA ILE A 239 -16.20 4.44 5.33
C ILE A 239 -15.83 4.99 3.94
N LYS A 240 -16.70 4.82 2.92
CA LYS A 240 -16.49 5.40 1.57
C LYS A 240 -16.20 6.91 1.62
N PRO A 241 -16.87 7.73 2.46
CA PRO A 241 -16.54 9.15 2.58
C PRO A 241 -15.11 9.41 3.05
N LEU A 242 -14.59 8.59 3.97
CA LEU A 242 -13.21 8.68 4.44
C LEU A 242 -12.22 8.29 3.33
N VAL A 243 -12.49 7.22 2.58
CA VAL A 243 -11.70 6.81 1.41
C VAL A 243 -11.63 7.95 0.38
N ALA A 244 -12.78 8.54 0.05
CA ALA A 244 -12.85 9.68 -0.88
C ALA A 244 -12.08 10.90 -0.34
N ARG A 245 -12.24 11.23 0.95
CA ARG A 245 -11.54 12.35 1.60
C ARG A 245 -10.03 12.15 1.57
N LEU A 246 -9.52 10.98 1.94
CA LEU A 246 -8.09 10.67 1.93
C LEU A 246 -7.49 10.71 0.53
N ASN A 247 -8.19 10.18 -0.48
CA ASN A 247 -7.73 10.26 -1.86
C ASN A 247 -7.71 11.70 -2.40
N ARG A 248 -8.69 12.53 -2.01
CA ARG A 248 -8.65 13.97 -2.29
C ARG A 248 -7.46 14.65 -1.62
N ILE A 249 -7.22 14.36 -0.35
CA ILE A 249 -6.06 14.87 0.41
C ILE A 249 -4.76 14.51 -0.32
N ARG A 250 -4.59 13.24 -0.70
CA ARG A 250 -3.43 12.78 -1.45
C ARG A 250 -3.29 13.55 -2.76
N LYS A 251 -4.36 13.66 -3.56
CA LYS A 251 -4.33 14.38 -4.85
C LYS A 251 -3.90 15.85 -4.71
N GLU A 252 -4.34 16.53 -3.65
CA GLU A 252 -4.11 17.97 -3.44
C GLU A 252 -2.79 18.30 -2.72
N ASN A 253 -2.04 17.30 -2.23
CA ASN A 253 -0.85 17.51 -1.42
C ASN A 253 0.36 16.72 -1.94
N PRO A 254 1.24 17.36 -2.75
CA PRO A 254 2.39 16.70 -3.37
C PRO A 254 3.36 16.02 -2.39
N ALA A 255 3.44 16.45 -1.13
CA ALA A 255 4.29 15.78 -0.14
C ALA A 255 3.89 14.30 0.08
N LEU A 256 2.62 13.94 -0.21
CA LEU A 256 2.14 12.55 -0.12
C LEU A 256 2.45 11.71 -1.37
N HIS A 257 2.95 12.32 -2.46
CA HIS A 257 3.32 11.62 -3.71
C HIS A 257 4.76 11.10 -3.69
N GLU A 258 5.63 11.72 -2.89
CA GLU A 258 7.01 11.30 -2.70
C GLU A 258 7.10 10.08 -1.75
N TYR A 259 8.17 9.29 -1.85
CA TYR A 259 8.33 8.05 -1.08
C TYR A 259 9.32 8.19 0.10
N ASP A 260 10.45 8.86 -0.14
CA ASP A 260 11.61 8.94 0.77
C ASP A 260 11.63 10.20 1.65
N ASN A 261 10.59 11.03 1.60
CA ASN A 261 10.46 12.25 2.40
C ASN A 261 9.74 12.04 3.75
N LEU A 262 9.56 10.79 4.18
CA LEU A 262 8.90 10.42 5.44
C LEU A 262 9.84 10.56 6.63
N GLU A 263 9.40 11.30 7.65
CA GLU A 263 10.09 11.43 8.93
C GLU A 263 9.14 11.16 10.11
N PHE A 264 9.57 10.34 11.07
CA PHE A 264 8.83 10.09 12.31
C PHE A 264 9.24 11.08 13.40
N TYR A 265 8.25 11.52 14.18
CA TYR A 265 8.45 12.48 15.27
C TYR A 265 8.15 11.86 16.62
N LYS A 266 8.54 12.56 17.69
CA LYS A 266 8.28 12.08 19.06
C LYS A 266 6.82 12.39 19.45
N ALA A 267 6.19 11.41 20.09
CA ALA A 267 4.99 11.58 20.90
C ALA A 267 5.21 10.91 22.26
N ASP A 268 4.75 11.56 23.33
CA ASP A 268 4.89 11.06 24.71
C ASP A 268 4.03 9.82 24.99
N ASN A 269 2.94 9.61 24.24
CA ASN A 269 2.11 8.40 24.32
C ASN A 269 2.58 7.34 23.30
N GLU A 270 2.71 6.08 23.74
CA GLU A 270 3.13 4.96 22.90
C GLU A 270 2.07 4.53 21.88
N ASN A 271 0.79 4.79 22.15
CA ASN A 271 -0.31 4.52 21.21
C ASN A 271 -0.51 5.63 20.17
N VAL A 272 0.19 6.77 20.31
CA VAL A 272 0.12 7.85 19.32
C VAL A 272 1.36 7.80 18.43
N LEU A 273 1.15 7.51 17.15
CA LEU A 273 2.16 7.62 16.11
C LEU A 273 2.08 9.00 15.47
N ILE A 274 3.23 9.66 15.31
CA ILE A 274 3.31 10.94 14.59
C ILE A 274 4.46 10.93 13.60
N TYR A 275 4.18 11.45 12.40
CA TYR A 275 5.16 11.58 11.32
C TYR A 275 4.80 12.77 10.43
N GLY A 276 5.71 13.15 9.56
CA GLY A 276 5.45 14.14 8.54
C GLY A 276 6.09 13.79 7.21
N LYS A 277 5.54 14.41 6.16
CA LYS A 277 6.06 14.39 4.80
C LYS A 277 6.12 15.83 4.30
N CYS A 278 7.24 16.20 3.70
CA CYS A 278 7.53 17.57 3.29
C CYS A 278 8.02 17.55 1.85
N SER A 279 7.38 18.34 0.98
CA SER A 279 7.87 18.53 -0.39
C SER A 279 9.26 19.17 -0.40
N ALA A 280 10.05 18.90 -1.43
CA ALA A 280 11.41 19.42 -1.54
C ALA A 280 11.51 20.96 -1.42
N ASP A 281 10.51 21.69 -1.95
CA ASP A 281 10.40 23.15 -1.87
C ASP A 281 9.85 23.68 -0.52
N LYS A 282 9.45 22.76 0.37
CA LYS A 282 8.84 23.01 1.67
C LYS A 282 7.53 23.83 1.62
N GLN A 283 6.84 23.87 0.48
CA GLN A 283 5.55 24.54 0.32
C GLN A 283 4.36 23.65 0.69
N ASN A 284 4.55 22.34 0.67
CA ASN A 284 3.57 21.37 1.10
C ASN A 284 4.16 20.54 2.27
N ILE A 285 3.63 20.75 3.47
CA ILE A 285 4.07 20.06 4.68
C ILE A 285 2.86 19.42 5.32
N ILE A 286 2.88 18.09 5.39
CA ILE A 286 1.86 17.28 6.02
C ILE A 286 2.42 16.70 7.31
N ILE A 287 1.67 16.82 8.40
CA ILE A 287 1.93 16.17 9.68
C ILE A 287 0.74 15.28 9.99
N VAL A 288 0.98 14.01 10.28
CA VAL A 288 -0.07 13.05 10.58
C VAL A 288 0.14 12.54 12.00
N ALA A 289 -0.91 12.62 12.81
CA ALA A 289 -0.97 11.98 14.13
C ALA A 289 -2.09 10.94 14.11
N VAL A 290 -1.80 9.70 14.52
CA VAL A 290 -2.75 8.57 14.47
C VAL A 290 -2.77 7.88 15.83
N ASN A 291 -3.96 7.61 16.34
CA ASN A 291 -4.15 6.70 17.45
C ASN A 291 -4.11 5.26 16.93
N LEU A 292 -3.15 4.47 17.41
CA LEU A 292 -2.94 3.07 17.05
C LEU A 292 -3.81 2.09 17.85
N ASP A 293 -4.54 2.58 18.85
CA ASP A 293 -5.47 1.79 19.66
C ASP A 293 -6.91 1.99 19.13
N PRO A 294 -7.54 0.98 18.51
CA PRO A 294 -8.89 1.12 17.98
C PRO A 294 -9.97 1.09 19.07
N PHE A 295 -9.62 0.84 20.34
CA PHE A 295 -10.55 0.65 21.44
C PHE A 295 -10.64 1.84 22.40
N GLN A 296 -9.53 2.55 22.63
CA GLN A 296 -9.47 3.63 23.62
C GLN A 296 -9.02 4.96 23.01
N GLY A 297 -9.53 6.06 23.57
CA GLY A 297 -9.05 7.39 23.27
C GLY A 297 -7.69 7.66 23.92
N HIS A 298 -6.79 8.29 23.18
CA HIS A 298 -5.45 8.63 23.62
C HIS A 298 -5.14 10.09 23.34
N ASN A 299 -4.51 10.75 24.30
CA ASN A 299 -3.92 12.06 24.11
C ASN A 299 -2.40 12.00 24.24
N SER A 300 -1.72 12.98 23.66
CA SER A 300 -0.28 13.08 23.73
C SER A 300 0.18 14.52 23.53
N TYR A 301 1.28 14.88 24.16
CA TYR A 301 2.14 15.91 23.58
C TYR A 301 2.95 15.30 22.43
N VAL A 302 3.08 16.05 21.35
CA VAL A 302 3.82 15.69 20.14
C VAL A 302 4.86 16.77 19.86
N TYR A 303 6.00 16.37 19.30
CA TYR A 303 7.18 17.24 19.11
C TYR A 303 7.53 17.30 17.63
N VAL A 304 7.19 18.40 16.97
CA VAL A 304 7.38 18.57 15.52
C VAL A 304 8.60 19.46 15.22
N PRO A 305 9.39 19.17 14.17
CA PRO A 305 10.65 19.87 13.90
C PRO A 305 10.41 21.19 13.14
N VAL A 306 9.87 22.20 13.84
CA VAL A 306 9.45 23.48 13.23
C VAL A 306 10.57 24.19 12.47
N GLU A 307 11.82 24.11 12.93
CA GLU A 307 12.96 24.72 12.24
C GLU A 307 13.22 24.07 10.86
N ARG A 308 13.02 22.75 10.74
CA ARG A 308 13.14 22.05 9.44
C ARG A 308 12.05 22.49 8.47
N PHE A 309 10.88 22.80 9.01
CA PHE A 309 9.78 23.44 8.30
C PHE A 309 10.01 24.94 8.09
N GLY A 310 11.18 25.52 8.36
CA GLY A 310 11.44 26.94 8.17
C GLY A 310 10.56 27.86 9.03
N ILE A 311 10.12 27.37 10.20
CA ILE A 311 9.33 28.12 11.18
C ILE A 311 10.22 28.34 12.42
N PRO A 312 10.46 29.59 12.85
CA PRO A 312 11.15 29.91 14.09
C PRO A 312 10.47 29.31 15.33
N LEU A 313 11.26 28.87 16.32
CA LEU A 313 10.76 28.21 17.55
C LEU A 313 9.73 29.03 18.35
N ASN A 314 9.79 30.35 18.27
CA ASN A 314 8.89 31.26 18.97
C ASN A 314 7.69 31.71 18.12
N GLU A 315 7.62 31.28 16.86
CA GLU A 315 6.55 31.66 15.94
C GLU A 315 5.32 30.77 16.12
N THR A 316 4.14 31.38 16.02
CA THR A 316 2.86 30.68 15.93
C THR A 316 2.58 30.37 14.47
N PHE A 317 2.26 29.12 14.17
CA PHE A 317 1.87 28.66 12.84
C PHE A 317 0.49 28.02 12.88
N GLN A 318 -0.18 27.96 11.73
CA GLN A 318 -1.48 27.32 11.63
C GLN A 318 -1.32 25.88 11.13
N VAL A 319 -2.10 24.97 11.71
CA VAL A 319 -2.33 23.64 11.17
C VAL A 319 -3.79 23.52 10.76
N HIS A 320 -4.05 23.08 9.53
CA HIS A 320 -5.39 22.80 9.01
C HIS A 320 -5.56 21.28 8.99
N ASP A 321 -6.44 20.75 9.84
CA ASP A 321 -6.78 19.33 9.81
C ASP A 321 -7.60 19.04 8.55
N LEU A 322 -6.98 18.32 7.62
CA LEU A 322 -7.58 17.98 6.36
C LEU A 322 -8.63 16.89 6.50
N LEU A 323 -8.80 16.21 7.64
CA LEU A 323 -9.91 15.27 7.83
C LEU A 323 -11.20 15.97 8.24
N THR A 324 -11.11 16.96 9.13
CA THR A 324 -12.26 17.65 9.75
C THR A 324 -12.51 19.06 9.23
N ASP A 325 -11.56 19.61 8.46
CA ASP A 325 -11.49 21.02 8.05
C ASP A 325 -11.30 22.03 9.20
N GLU A 326 -11.03 21.57 10.42
CA GLU A 326 -10.70 22.42 11.57
C GLU A 326 -9.30 23.04 11.43
N ARG A 327 -9.10 24.20 12.06
CA ARG A 327 -7.83 24.91 12.07
C ARG A 327 -7.40 25.22 13.49
N HIS A 328 -6.14 24.94 13.80
CA HIS A 328 -5.55 25.22 15.12
C HIS A 328 -4.30 26.08 14.97
N LEU A 329 -3.98 26.81 16.02
CA LEU A 329 -2.73 27.55 16.14
C LEU A 329 -1.78 26.77 17.04
N TRP A 330 -0.63 26.40 16.47
CA TRP A 330 0.46 25.72 17.17
C TRP A 330 1.62 26.69 17.35
N LYS A 331 2.43 26.48 18.38
CA LYS A 331 3.57 27.36 18.69
C LYS A 331 4.76 26.52 19.13
N GLY A 332 5.87 26.69 18.43
CA GLY A 332 7.08 25.89 18.68
C GLY A 332 6.86 24.40 18.46
N GLU A 333 7.77 23.59 19.01
CA GLU A 333 7.85 22.15 18.70
C GLU A 333 6.79 21.33 19.43
N LYS A 334 6.45 21.68 20.67
CA LYS A 334 5.60 20.86 21.55
C LYS A 334 4.13 21.28 21.45
N ASN A 335 3.29 20.39 20.94
CA ASN A 335 1.87 20.64 20.75
C ASN A 335 1.01 19.47 21.29
N TYR A 336 -0.26 19.71 21.57
CA TYR A 336 -1.16 18.72 22.15
C TYR A 336 -2.12 18.15 21.09
N VAL A 337 -2.33 16.83 21.13
CA VAL A 337 -3.35 16.13 20.34
C VAL A 337 -4.21 15.25 21.27
N ASN A 338 -5.48 15.12 20.93
CA ASN A 338 -6.43 14.22 21.60
C ASN A 338 -7.18 13.44 20.53
N LEU A 339 -7.04 12.12 20.53
CA LEU A 339 -7.50 11.25 19.47
C LEU A 339 -8.43 10.18 20.03
N GLU A 340 -9.67 10.10 19.52
CA GLU A 340 -10.70 9.19 20.03
C GLU A 340 -11.27 8.32 18.89
N PRO A 341 -11.22 6.97 19.02
CA PRO A 341 -11.84 6.04 18.06
C PRO A 341 -13.32 6.36 17.81
N GLY A 342 -13.75 6.32 16.54
CA GLY A 342 -15.13 6.65 16.15
C GLY A 342 -15.48 8.15 16.19
N LYS A 343 -14.55 9.01 16.61
CA LYS A 343 -14.63 10.47 16.46
C LYS A 343 -13.43 10.96 15.65
N GLN A 344 -12.44 11.57 16.29
CA GLN A 344 -11.21 12.04 15.67
C GLN A 344 -10.07 11.09 16.00
N PHE A 345 -9.98 9.96 15.29
CA PHE A 345 -8.99 8.91 15.54
C PHE A 345 -7.60 9.23 14.95
N ALA A 346 -7.55 10.20 14.04
CA ALA A 346 -6.33 10.74 13.46
C ALA A 346 -6.49 12.22 13.12
N ASN A 347 -5.38 12.92 13.00
CA ASN A 347 -5.29 14.24 12.39
C ASN A 347 -4.38 14.16 11.16
N VAL A 348 -4.78 14.78 10.05
CA VAL A 348 -3.91 14.96 8.87
C VAL A 348 -3.73 16.46 8.65
N PHE A 349 -2.74 17.04 9.30
CA PHE A 349 -2.51 18.48 9.28
C PHE A 349 -1.73 18.94 8.07
N ARG A 350 -2.23 19.94 7.36
CA ARG A 350 -1.42 20.79 6.48
C ARG A 350 -0.90 21.99 7.26
N VAL A 351 0.42 22.16 7.29
CA VAL A 351 1.05 23.33 7.90
C VAL A 351 0.87 24.53 6.99
N ARG A 352 0.43 25.66 7.57
CA ARG A 352 0.34 26.96 6.93
C ARG A 352 1.22 27.94 7.69
N ARG A 353 2.26 28.44 7.01
CA ARG A 353 3.10 29.52 7.54
C ARG A 353 2.39 30.85 7.36
N TRP A 354 2.54 31.72 8.33
CA TRP A 354 2.18 33.13 8.16
C TRP A 354 3.29 33.80 7.38
N LEU A 355 3.25 33.69 6.05
CA LEU A 355 4.04 34.59 5.22
C LEU A 355 3.43 35.97 5.40
N LYS A 356 4.01 36.81 6.26
CA LYS A 356 3.77 38.25 6.23
C LYS A 356 4.12 38.73 4.82
N ARG A 357 3.11 38.87 3.97
CA ARG A 357 3.25 39.67 2.75
C ARG A 357 3.05 41.11 3.19
N GLU A 358 4.03 41.97 2.92
CA GLU A 358 3.97 43.42 3.20
C GLU A 358 2.78 44.13 2.53
N ASN A 359 2.01 43.44 1.68
CA ASN A 359 0.86 43.99 0.94
C ASN A 359 -0.52 43.72 1.59
N ASP A 360 -0.62 43.03 2.72
CA ASP A 360 -1.92 42.77 3.39
C ASP A 360 -2.32 43.88 4.40
N PHE A 361 -1.69 45.06 4.31
CA PHE A 361 -2.25 46.27 4.92
C PHE A 361 -3.20 46.92 3.94
N ASP A 362 -4.47 46.51 3.96
CA ASP A 362 -5.55 47.39 3.52
C ASP A 362 -5.50 48.62 4.44
N TYR A 363 -4.88 49.69 3.96
CA TYR A 363 -5.01 51.01 4.54
C TYR A 363 -6.50 51.30 4.64
N PHE A 364 -6.99 51.49 5.87
CA PHE A 364 -8.27 52.12 6.13
C PHE A 364 -8.36 53.40 5.29
N SER A 365 -9.12 53.37 4.20
CA SER A 365 -9.56 54.57 3.52
C SER A 365 -10.60 55.25 4.42
N MET A 366 -10.26 56.45 4.88
CA MET A 366 -11.10 57.37 5.65
C MET A 366 -12.47 57.61 5.02
#